data_AF-A0A7H4M145-F1
#
_entry.id   AF-A0A7H4M145-F1
#
_cell.length_a   1.000
_cell.length_b   1.000
_cell.length_c   1.000
_cell.angle_alpha   90.00
_cell.angle_beta   90.00
_cell.angle_gamma   90.00
#
_symmetry.space_group_name_H-M   'P 1'
#
loop_
_entity.id
_entity.type
_entity.pdbx_description
1 polymer ?
#
loop_
_entity_poly.entity_id
_entity_poly.type
_entity_poly.pdbx_seq_one_letter_code
_entity_poly.pdbx_strand_id
1 'polypeptide(L)'
;MREVETWVSMNIEFNKPVYLRDILNHFARRPYGWPEEEVKLLVARLARKGKFSFSQQNNNIERKQVWELFNNSRRHSELRLHKIRRHDESQIRKAAQTMAEIAQQPFSEREEPALVEHIRQVFDDWKQELNVFRAKAEGGTIQAKMRLSQVCAC
;
A
#
# COMPACT_ATOMS: atom_id res chain seq x y z
N MET A 1 -16.19 13.21 -16.68
CA MET A 1 -15.37 12.80 -15.48
C MET A 1 -15.00 11.34 -15.55
N ARG A 2 -15.95 10.45 -15.88
CA ARG A 2 -15.71 9.00 -15.99
C ARG A 2 -14.65 8.69 -17.06
N GLU A 3 -14.62 9.48 -18.13
CA GLU A 3 -13.72 9.34 -19.28
C GLU A 3 -12.25 9.46 -18.86
N VAL A 4 -11.90 10.50 -18.08
CA VAL A 4 -10.54 10.70 -17.55
C VAL A 4 -10.17 9.53 -16.63
N GLU A 5 -11.08 9.13 -15.76
CA GLU A 5 -10.85 8.01 -14.84
C GLU A 5 -10.61 6.68 -15.57
N THR A 6 -11.45 6.38 -16.57
CA THR A 6 -11.35 5.17 -17.40
C THR A 6 -10.06 5.17 -18.19
N TRP A 7 -9.72 6.29 -18.86
CA TRP A 7 -8.49 6.40 -19.63
C TRP A 7 -7.24 6.22 -18.76
N VAL A 8 -7.18 6.89 -17.60
CA VAL A 8 -6.06 6.75 -16.67
C VAL A 8 -5.98 5.31 -16.14
N SER A 9 -7.11 4.71 -15.76
CA SER A 9 -7.14 3.33 -15.26
C SER A 9 -6.66 2.32 -16.29
N MET A 10 -7.13 2.44 -17.55
CA MET A 10 -6.71 1.56 -18.65
C MET A 10 -5.20 1.68 -18.89
N ASN A 11 -4.65 2.89 -18.98
CA ASN A 11 -3.22 3.06 -19.24
C ASN A 11 -2.35 2.49 -18.10
N ILE A 12 -2.80 2.61 -16.85
CA ILE A 12 -2.12 2.01 -15.70
C ILE A 12 -2.20 0.47 -15.75
N GLU A 13 -3.34 -0.10 -16.16
CA GLU A 13 -3.52 -1.55 -16.35
C GLU A 13 -2.63 -2.10 -17.48
N PHE A 14 -2.40 -1.32 -18.55
CA PHE A 14 -1.42 -1.62 -19.60
C PHE A 14 0.04 -1.37 -19.18
N ASN A 15 0.30 -1.13 -17.89
CA ASN A 15 1.61 -0.85 -17.31
C ASN A 15 2.33 0.36 -17.96
N LYS A 16 1.57 1.29 -18.55
CA LYS A 16 2.11 2.53 -19.11
C LYS A 16 2.19 3.60 -18.03
N PRO A 17 3.34 4.30 -17.86
CA PRO A 17 3.41 5.42 -16.95
C PRO A 17 2.49 6.54 -17.46
N VAL A 18 1.60 7.02 -16.60
CA VAL A 18 0.67 8.11 -16.93
C VAL A 18 1.12 9.38 -16.25
N TYR A 19 1.48 10.40 -17.03
CA TYR A 19 1.81 11.73 -16.52
C TYR A 19 0.66 12.70 -16.72
N LEU A 20 0.62 13.78 -15.93
CA LEU A 20 -0.38 14.83 -16.09
C LEU A 20 -0.35 15.42 -17.51
N ARG A 21 0.86 15.66 -18.06
CA ARG A 21 1.04 16.11 -19.44
C ARG A 21 0.33 15.22 -20.46
N ASP A 22 0.38 13.90 -20.30
CA ASP A 22 -0.22 12.97 -21.27
C ASP A 22 -1.74 13.03 -21.24
N ILE A 23 -2.32 13.17 -20.04
CA ILE A 23 -3.75 13.37 -19.85
C ILE A 23 -4.18 14.67 -20.54
N LEU A 24 -3.48 15.77 -20.26
CA LEU A 24 -3.78 17.07 -20.86
C LEU A 24 -3.71 17.00 -22.39
N ASN A 25 -2.64 16.41 -22.95
CA ASN A 25 -2.48 16.25 -24.39
C ASN A 25 -3.54 15.34 -25.03
N HIS A 26 -3.98 14.29 -24.33
CA HIS A 26 -5.00 13.39 -24.84
C HIS A 26 -6.38 14.06 -24.91
N PHE A 27 -6.78 14.76 -23.84
CA PHE A 27 -8.10 15.40 -23.76
C PHE A 27 -8.16 16.76 -24.47
N ALA A 28 -7.02 17.41 -24.74
CA ALA A 28 -6.96 18.62 -25.57
C ALA A 28 -7.19 18.34 -27.07
N ARG A 29 -6.97 17.11 -27.53
CA ARG A 29 -7.16 16.73 -28.94
C ARG A 29 -8.61 16.30 -29.22
N ARG A 30 -9.00 16.31 -30.50
CA ARG A 30 -10.25 15.67 -30.96
C ARG A 30 -10.21 14.18 -30.58
N PRO A 31 -11.31 13.56 -30.12
CA PRO A 31 -12.71 14.03 -30.18
C PRO A 31 -13.16 14.94 -29.03
N TYR A 32 -12.40 15.06 -27.94
CA TYR A 32 -12.82 15.78 -26.72
C TYR A 32 -12.63 17.30 -26.84
N GLY A 33 -11.41 17.75 -27.16
CA GLY A 33 -11.08 19.17 -27.30
C GLY A 33 -11.31 19.99 -26.03
N TRP A 34 -11.09 19.41 -24.84
CA TRP A 34 -11.39 20.07 -23.57
C TRP A 34 -10.30 21.08 -23.17
N PRO A 35 -10.67 22.19 -22.51
CA PRO A 35 -9.70 23.13 -21.94
C PRO A 35 -8.79 22.47 -20.91
N GLU A 36 -7.52 22.86 -20.89
CA GLU A 36 -6.52 22.30 -19.99
C GLU A 36 -6.92 22.43 -18.51
N GLU A 37 -7.45 23.59 -18.12
CA GLU A 37 -7.90 23.87 -16.75
C GLU A 37 -9.07 22.98 -16.31
N GLU A 38 -9.99 22.66 -17.22
CA GLU A 38 -11.10 21.74 -16.92
C GLU A 38 -10.58 20.33 -16.66
N VAL A 39 -9.64 19.86 -17.49
CA VAL A 39 -9.01 18.54 -17.31
C VAL A 39 -8.24 18.50 -15.98
N LYS A 40 -7.49 19.55 -15.63
CA LYS A 40 -6.81 19.67 -14.33
C LYS A 40 -7.81 19.56 -13.17
N LEU A 41 -8.92 20.28 -13.23
CA LEU A 41 -9.97 20.22 -12.20
C LEU A 41 -10.58 18.83 -12.06
N LEU A 42 -10.79 18.12 -13.17
CA LEU A 42 -11.28 16.74 -13.14
C LEU A 42 -10.27 15.80 -12.48
N VAL A 43 -8.99 15.90 -12.82
CA VAL A 43 -7.92 15.11 -12.20
C VAL A 43 -7.80 15.42 -10.71
N ALA A 44 -7.81 16.70 -10.32
CA ALA A 44 -7.76 17.12 -8.91
C ALA A 44 -8.96 16.57 -8.11
N ARG A 45 -10.15 16.55 -8.72
CA ARG A 45 -11.36 15.98 -8.10
C ARG A 45 -11.26 14.46 -7.92
N LEU A 46 -10.66 13.75 -8.87
CA LEU A 46 -10.43 12.30 -8.77
C LEU A 46 -9.38 11.98 -7.69
N ALA A 47 -8.34 12.80 -7.57
CA ALA A 47 -7.35 12.68 -6.51
C ALA A 47 -7.96 12.96 -5.13
N ARG A 48 -8.82 13.98 -4.99
CA ARG A 48 -9.57 14.25 -3.75
C ARG A 48 -10.46 13.08 -3.31
N LYS A 49 -11.03 12.34 -4.28
CA LYS A 49 -11.79 11.11 -4.00
C LYS A 49 -10.92 9.92 -3.57
N GLY A 50 -9.58 10.07 -3.56
CA GLY A 50 -8.66 9.00 -3.20
C GLY A 50 -8.59 7.87 -4.21
N LYS A 51 -8.92 8.14 -5.49
CA LYS A 51 -8.79 7.16 -6.58
C LYS A 51 -7.37 7.12 -7.16
N PHE A 52 -6.70 8.28 -7.14
CA PHE A 52 -5.34 8.43 -7.65
C PHE A 52 -4.44 9.11 -6.63
N SER A 53 -3.19 8.67 -6.57
CA SER A 53 -2.08 9.34 -5.89
C SER A 53 -1.11 9.91 -6.91
N PHE A 54 -0.28 10.85 -6.45
CA PHE A 54 0.71 11.51 -7.29
C PHE A 54 2.12 11.21 -6.78
N SER A 55 3.04 11.00 -7.71
CA SER A 55 4.47 10.91 -7.40
C SER A 55 5.26 11.83 -8.30
N GLN A 56 6.35 12.37 -7.79
CA GLN A 56 7.37 13.08 -8.54
C GLN A 56 8.69 12.36 -8.36
N GLN A 57 9.40 12.01 -9.45
CA GLN A 57 10.68 11.28 -9.39
C GLN A 57 10.64 10.03 -8.46
N ASN A 58 9.54 9.28 -8.51
CA ASN A 58 9.26 8.10 -7.66
C ASN A 58 9.02 8.38 -6.16
N ASN A 59 9.03 9.64 -5.73
CA ASN A 59 8.61 10.02 -4.37
C ASN A 59 7.14 10.40 -4.35
N ASN A 60 6.39 9.87 -3.39
CA ASN A 60 5.00 10.27 -3.15
C ASN A 60 4.99 11.72 -2.61
N ILE A 61 4.16 12.57 -3.18
CA ILE A 61 4.15 14.01 -2.87
C ILE A 61 2.89 14.43 -2.13
N GLU A 62 3.03 15.43 -1.24
CA GLU A 62 1.90 16.00 -0.51
C GLU A 62 1.02 16.90 -1.37
N ARG A 63 -0.24 17.09 -0.93
CA ARG A 63 -1.25 17.91 -1.63
C ARG A 63 -0.77 19.33 -1.97
N LYS A 64 0.02 19.97 -1.10
CA LYS A 64 0.57 21.32 -1.35
C LYS A 64 1.56 21.33 -2.51
N GLN A 65 2.44 20.34 -2.57
CA GLN A 65 3.44 20.22 -3.65
C GLN A 65 2.78 19.84 -4.97
N VAL A 66 1.73 19.02 -4.93
CA VAL A 66 0.89 18.72 -6.10
C VAL A 66 0.32 20.02 -6.70
N TRP A 67 -0.21 20.92 -5.88
CA TRP A 67 -0.78 22.19 -6.37
C TRP A 67 0.23 23.03 -7.17
N GLU A 68 1.45 23.17 -6.66
CA GLU A 68 2.54 23.87 -7.36
C GLU A 68 2.86 23.23 -8.72
N LEU A 69 2.83 21.90 -8.79
CA LEU A 69 3.06 21.16 -10.02
C LEU A 69 1.91 21.32 -11.02
N PHE A 70 0.66 21.42 -10.56
CA PHE A 70 -0.49 21.67 -11.42
C PHE A 70 -0.44 23.06 -12.06
N ASN A 71 0.01 24.07 -11.31
CA ASN A 71 0.08 25.45 -11.79
C ASN A 71 1.26 25.67 -12.76
N ASN A 72 2.35 24.89 -12.64
CA ASN A 72 3.53 25.03 -13.49
C ASN A 72 3.51 24.09 -14.71
N SER A 73 3.13 24.61 -15.88
CA SER A 73 3.04 23.85 -17.13
C SER A 73 4.32 23.13 -17.56
N ARG A 74 5.51 23.65 -17.18
CA ARG A 74 6.78 22.99 -17.51
C ARG A 74 6.98 21.70 -16.71
N ARG A 75 6.33 21.58 -15.56
CA ARG A 75 6.50 20.47 -14.61
C ARG A 75 5.39 19.42 -14.69
N HIS A 76 4.42 19.58 -15.59
CA HIS A 76 3.36 18.58 -15.81
C HIS A 76 3.89 17.21 -16.26
N SER A 77 5.07 17.17 -16.89
CA SER A 77 5.75 15.91 -17.23
C SER A 77 6.42 15.23 -16.04
N GLU A 78 6.63 15.93 -14.93
CA GLU A 78 7.23 15.35 -13.72
C GLU A 78 6.16 14.69 -12.83
N LEU A 79 4.90 15.08 -13.00
CA LEU A 79 3.80 14.65 -12.17
C LEU A 79 3.19 13.34 -12.72
N ARG A 80 3.54 12.22 -12.09
CA ARG A 80 3.02 10.90 -12.44
C ARG A 80 1.81 10.54 -11.59
N LEU A 81 0.79 9.98 -12.23
CA LEU A 81 -0.42 9.46 -11.57
C LEU A 81 -0.30 7.97 -11.32
N HIS A 82 -0.71 7.55 -10.13
CA HIS A 82 -0.83 6.15 -9.74
C HIS A 82 -2.27 5.87 -9.32
N LYS A 83 -2.81 4.72 -9.74
CA LYS A 83 -4.11 4.24 -9.27
C LYS A 83 -3.88 3.74 -7.85
N ILE A 84 -4.57 4.36 -6.88
CA ILE A 84 -4.57 3.83 -5.53
C ILE A 84 -5.33 2.51 -5.61
N ARG A 85 -4.61 1.39 -5.47
CA ARG A 85 -5.23 0.09 -5.27
C ARG A 85 -5.85 0.12 -3.89
N ARG A 86 -7.09 0.60 -3.78
CA ARG A 86 -7.90 0.23 -2.63
C ARG A 86 -8.10 -1.27 -2.76
N HIS A 87 -7.63 -2.03 -1.79
CA HIS A 87 -8.02 -3.43 -1.71
C HIS A 87 -9.55 -3.46 -1.67
N ASP A 88 -10.16 -4.25 -2.56
CA ASP A 88 -11.60 -4.44 -2.53
C ASP A 88 -12.00 -4.90 -1.13
N GLU A 89 -13.17 -4.45 -0.66
CA GLU A 89 -13.68 -4.84 0.66
C GLU A 89 -13.75 -6.38 0.78
N SER A 90 -13.98 -7.07 -0.34
CA SER A 90 -13.92 -8.53 -0.43
C SER A 90 -12.53 -9.10 -0.12
N GLN A 91 -11.46 -8.44 -0.56
CA GLN A 91 -10.08 -8.84 -0.28
C GLN A 91 -9.69 -8.56 1.16
N ILE A 92 -10.12 -7.42 1.72
CA ILE A 92 -9.90 -7.09 3.14
C ILE A 92 -10.61 -8.13 4.02
N ARG A 93 -11.86 -8.46 3.72
CA ARG A 93 -12.62 -9.50 4.43
C ARG A 93 -11.98 -10.88 4.30
N LYS A 94 -11.52 -11.25 3.10
CA LYS A 94 -10.83 -12.52 2.88
C LYS A 94 -9.54 -12.59 3.70
N ALA A 95 -8.74 -11.53 3.71
CA ALA A 95 -7.52 -11.45 4.51
C ALA A 95 -7.81 -11.55 6.01
N ALA A 96 -8.82 -10.83 6.51
CA ALA A 96 -9.27 -10.90 7.90
C ALA A 96 -9.73 -12.31 8.28
N GLN A 97 -10.50 -12.98 7.40
CA GLN A 97 -10.96 -14.35 7.62
C GLN A 97 -9.79 -15.34 7.65
N THR A 98 -8.86 -15.25 6.70
CA THR A 98 -7.66 -16.11 6.69
C THR A 98 -6.82 -15.91 7.94
N MET A 99 -6.63 -14.68 8.39
CA MET A 99 -5.92 -14.42 9.64
C MET A 99 -6.70 -14.87 10.87
N ALA A 100 -8.03 -14.81 10.85
CA ALA A 100 -8.85 -15.36 11.93
C ALA A 100 -8.71 -16.88 12.03
N GLU A 101 -8.62 -17.58 10.90
CA GLU A 101 -8.36 -19.03 10.85
C GLU A 101 -6.95 -19.38 11.36
N ILE A 102 -5.94 -18.60 10.97
CA ILE A 102 -4.53 -18.82 11.36
C ILE A 102 -4.30 -18.50 12.84
N ALA A 103 -4.80 -17.36 13.31
CA ALA A 103 -4.61 -16.90 14.69
C ALA A 103 -5.65 -17.46 15.67
N GLN A 104 -6.70 -18.11 15.18
CA GLN A 104 -7.86 -18.57 15.97
C GLN A 104 -8.49 -17.45 16.82
N GLN A 105 -8.43 -16.21 16.32
CA GLN A 105 -8.94 -15.00 16.97
C GLN A 105 -9.83 -14.22 16.00
N PRO A 106 -10.93 -13.61 16.46
CA PRO A 106 -11.82 -12.87 15.58
C PRO A 106 -11.18 -11.53 15.15
N PHE A 107 -11.07 -11.32 13.84
CA PHE A 107 -10.74 -10.02 13.24
C PHE A 107 -12.04 -9.33 12.81
N SER A 108 -12.32 -8.16 13.38
CA SER A 108 -13.56 -7.41 13.12
C SER A 108 -13.31 -6.10 12.34
N GLU A 109 -12.05 -5.81 12.05
CA GLU A 109 -11.58 -4.60 11.41
C GLU A 109 -12.02 -4.57 9.94
N ARG A 110 -12.70 -3.50 9.55
CA ARG A 110 -13.17 -3.28 8.17
C ARG A 110 -12.25 -2.36 7.36
N GLU A 111 -11.36 -1.65 8.04
CA GLU A 111 -10.39 -0.77 7.42
C GLU A 111 -9.04 -1.48 7.31
N GLU A 112 -8.41 -1.35 6.14
CA GLU A 112 -7.08 -1.90 5.87
C GLU A 112 -6.02 -1.51 6.91
N PRO A 113 -5.83 -0.23 7.30
CA PRO A 113 -4.78 0.14 8.26
C PRO A 113 -5.01 -0.50 9.64
N ALA A 114 -6.26 -0.57 10.10
CA ALA A 114 -6.60 -1.18 11.39
C ALA A 114 -6.35 -2.70 11.37
N LEU A 115 -6.74 -3.38 10.27
CA LEU A 115 -6.49 -4.80 10.09
C LEU A 115 -4.98 -5.11 10.08
N VAL A 116 -4.19 -4.30 9.36
CA VAL A 116 -2.73 -4.48 9.28
C VAL A 116 -2.08 -4.30 10.64
N GLU A 117 -2.52 -3.32 11.42
CA GLU A 117 -1.97 -3.06 12.75
C GLU A 117 -2.27 -4.21 13.71
N HIS A 118 -3.51 -4.73 13.73
CA HIS A 118 -3.88 -5.87 14.55
C HIS A 118 -3.08 -7.13 14.15
N ILE A 119 -2.92 -7.40 12.85
CA ILE A 119 -2.10 -8.53 12.37
C ILE A 119 -0.64 -8.41 12.83
N ARG A 120 -0.07 -7.19 12.82
CA ARG A 120 1.30 -6.96 13.30
C ARG A 120 1.45 -7.26 14.78
N GLN A 121 0.48 -6.85 15.60
CA GLN A 121 0.47 -7.13 17.03
C GLN A 121 0.50 -8.63 17.30
N VAL A 122 -0.36 -9.41 16.63
CA VAL A 122 -0.39 -10.87 16.77
C VAL A 122 0.96 -11.50 16.40
N PHE A 123 1.60 -11.04 15.31
CA PHE A 123 2.92 -11.55 14.92
C PHE A 123 4.03 -11.16 15.90
N ASP A 124 3.97 -9.98 16.49
CA ASP A 124 4.93 -9.56 17.52
C ASP A 124 4.77 -10.38 18.80
N ASP A 125 3.54 -10.70 19.21
CA ASP A 125 3.26 -11.57 20.35
C ASP A 125 3.82 -12.99 20.11
N TRP A 126 3.55 -13.57 18.94
CA TRP A 126 4.11 -14.88 18.57
C TRP A 126 5.63 -14.89 18.53
N LYS A 127 6.23 -13.81 18.04
CA LYS A 127 7.69 -13.65 18.05
C LYS A 127 8.24 -13.61 19.48
N GLN A 128 7.56 -12.95 20.41
CA GLN A 128 7.96 -12.93 21.81
C GLN A 128 7.87 -14.32 22.44
N GLU A 129 6.77 -15.06 22.22
CA GLU A 129 6.62 -16.43 22.71
C GLU A 129 7.74 -17.36 22.18
N LEU A 130 8.02 -17.29 20.88
CA LEU A 130 9.09 -18.08 20.25
C LEU A 130 10.48 -17.74 20.82
N ASN A 131 10.75 -16.47 21.13
CA ASN A 131 12.00 -16.06 21.76
C ASN A 131 12.14 -16.63 23.18
N VAL A 132 11.04 -16.70 23.94
CA VAL A 132 11.04 -17.34 25.27
C VAL A 132 11.31 -18.84 25.14
N PHE A 133 10.68 -19.52 24.19
CA PHE A 133 10.94 -20.94 23.93
C PHE A 133 12.39 -21.19 23.52
N ARG A 134 12.95 -20.33 22.66
CA ARG A 134 14.36 -20.39 22.26
C ARG A 134 15.28 -20.27 23.46
N ALA A 135 15.08 -19.27 24.33
CA ALA A 135 15.89 -19.07 25.53
C ALA A 135 15.81 -20.28 26.49
N LYS A 136 14.62 -20.86 26.65
CA LYS A 136 14.42 -22.08 27.46
C LYS A 136 15.08 -23.31 26.86
N ALA A 137 15.03 -23.49 25.54
CA ALA A 137 15.69 -24.58 24.85
C ALA A 137 17.23 -24.47 24.97
N GLU A 138 17.77 -23.27 24.78
CA GLU A 138 19.21 -22.99 24.95
C GLU A 138 19.66 -23.22 26.41
N GLY A 139 18.85 -22.85 27.40
CA GLY A 139 19.13 -23.13 28.82
C GLY A 139 18.98 -24.62 29.21
N GLY A 140 18.05 -25.34 28.59
CA GLY A 140 17.78 -26.77 28.88
C GLY A 140 18.79 -27.74 28.27
N THR A 141 19.30 -27.45 27.07
CA THR A 141 20.36 -28.27 26.44
C THR A 141 21.67 -28.23 27.23
N ILE A 142 21.94 -27.15 27.97
CA ILE A 142 23.13 -27.04 28.83
C ILE A 142 22.97 -27.91 30.09
N GLN A 143 21.78 -27.97 30.70
CA GLN A 143 21.51 -28.79 31.89
C GLN A 143 21.60 -30.30 31.60
N ALA A 144 21.09 -30.75 30.44
CA ALA A 144 21.12 -32.17 30.07
C ALA A 144 22.54 -32.67 29.75
N LYS A 145 23.35 -31.87 29.06
CA LYS A 145 24.76 -32.21 28.80
C LYS A 145 25.61 -32.22 30.07
N MET A 146 25.34 -31.30 31.00
CA MET A 146 26.06 -31.17 32.26
C MET A 146 25.79 -32.32 33.24
N ARG A 147 24.58 -32.89 33.25
CA ARG A 147 24.28 -34.09 34.06
C ARG A 147 24.90 -35.37 33.51
N LEU A 148 24.98 -35.52 32.19
CA LEU A 148 25.63 -36.69 31.56
C LEU A 148 27.15 -36.69 31.77
N SER A 149 27.81 -35.52 31.84
CA SER A 149 29.24 -35.44 32.18
C SER A 149 29.55 -35.76 33.64
N GLN A 150 28.57 -35.66 34.55
CA GLN A 150 28.76 -35.90 35.98
C GLN A 150 28.52 -37.37 36.37
N VAL A 151 27.71 -38.11 35.60
CA VAL A 151 27.45 -39.54 35.83
C VAL A 151 28.52 -40.44 35.21
N CYS A 152 29.28 -39.97 34.21
CA CYS A 152 30.40 -40.70 33.62
C CYS A 152 31.78 -40.45 34.29
N ALA A 153 31.81 -39.81 35.46
CA ALA A 153 33.05 -39.50 36.19
C ALA A 153 33.18 -40.25 37.55
N CYS A 154 32.46 -41.35 37.74
CA CYS A 154 32.66 -42.29 38.84
C CYS A 154 32.86 -43.72 38.30
#